data_AF-A0A8T5Y3Z2-F1
#
_entry.id   AF-A0A8T5Y3Z2-F1
#
_cell.length_a   1.000
_cell.length_b   1.000
_cell.length_c   1.000
_cell.angle_alpha   90.00
_cell.angle_beta   90.00
_cell.angle_gamma   90.00
#
_symmetry.space_group_name_H-M   'P 1'
#
loop_
_entity.id
_entity.type
_entity.pdbx_description
1 polymer ?
#
loop_
_entity_poly.entity_id
_entity_poly.type
_entity_poly.pdbx_seq_one_letter_code
_entity_poly.pdbx_strand_id
1 'polypeptide(L)'
;MALRFRRSIRIAKGVRINLSKGGIGVSAGVPGARVGTGPRGAYTSAGIPGSGIYAINYHGKGKRTVAGQTQTRQVRQQTGQPYQSAFALSPPKGLNWYVGPLGIGILTFVLLVSLNWMSLIGIPATILWFRSARNSASARARRHWLQAVSLEKQGEFDSALEQLQMVAELLPQADLTAPMAKIALEAQNTDLALDLFDQWLPAAKPKQLVEAALLLMEAEQWEKAVTVFQRLPDDIRQNIIVINLQAHCLLEAGKPKIALELLRTGPTRRRKMDPDLVEFRYLLGKAMILSGQKARGKDQLRRVLAVDMDYKDAAELLAAAE
;
A
#
# COMPACT_ATOMS: atom_id res chain seq x y z
N MET A 1 -35.44 3.28 36.85
CA MET A 1 -34.93 4.49 36.16
C MET A 1 -33.96 5.21 37.10
N ALA A 2 -32.76 5.59 36.65
CA ALA A 2 -31.77 6.22 37.53
C ALA A 2 -31.82 7.75 37.38
N LEU A 3 -31.94 8.47 38.50
CA LEU A 3 -31.81 9.93 38.56
C LEU A 3 -30.39 10.33 38.13
N ARG A 4 -30.29 11.26 37.17
CA ARG A 4 -29.01 11.78 36.65
C ARG A 4 -28.78 13.19 37.16
N PHE A 5 -27.74 13.38 37.98
CA PHE A 5 -27.31 14.70 38.44
C PHE A 5 -26.31 15.33 37.45
N ARG A 6 -26.68 16.51 36.91
CA ARG A 6 -25.81 17.39 36.12
C ARG A 6 -26.15 18.84 36.43
N ARG A 7 -25.17 19.64 36.84
CA ARG A 7 -25.31 21.08 37.09
C ARG A 7 -24.22 21.84 36.34
N SER A 8 -24.57 22.95 35.68
CA SER A 8 -23.62 23.83 34.99
C SER A 8 -23.68 25.22 35.60
N ILE A 9 -22.56 25.76 36.05
CA ILE A 9 -22.45 27.06 36.72
C ILE A 9 -21.55 27.97 35.89
N ARG A 10 -22.01 29.18 35.58
CA ARG A 10 -21.21 30.20 34.88
C ARG A 10 -20.42 30.99 35.93
N ILE A 11 -19.11 31.14 35.72
CA ILE A 11 -18.22 31.82 36.69
C ILE A 11 -17.71 33.15 36.12
N ALA A 12 -17.50 33.22 34.80
CA ALA A 12 -17.14 34.43 34.08
C ALA A 12 -17.72 34.41 32.65
N LYS A 13 -17.66 35.54 31.93
CA LYS A 13 -18.12 35.62 30.54
C LYS A 13 -17.30 34.64 29.68
N GLY A 14 -17.97 33.59 29.20
CA GLY A 14 -17.34 32.53 28.39
C GLY A 14 -16.79 31.34 29.19
N VAL A 15 -16.78 31.35 30.53
CA VAL A 15 -16.23 30.24 31.35
C VAL A 15 -17.32 29.58 32.19
N ARG A 16 -17.38 28.24 32.14
CA ARG A 16 -18.38 27.43 32.84
C ARG A 16 -17.75 26.22 33.51
N ILE A 17 -18.25 25.89 34.70
CA ILE A 17 -17.94 24.64 35.40
C ILE A 17 -19.15 23.71 35.32
N ASN A 18 -18.91 22.46 34.93
CA ASN A 18 -19.89 21.41 34.79
C ASN A 18 -19.64 20.34 35.86
N LEU A 19 -20.61 20.19 36.76
CA LEU A 19 -20.64 19.20 37.82
C LEU A 19 -21.53 18.04 37.38
N SER A 20 -21.03 16.81 37.43
CA SER A 20 -21.80 15.61 37.11
C SER A 20 -21.36 14.44 37.97
N LYS A 21 -22.13 13.34 37.96
CA LYS A 21 -21.72 12.08 38.63
C LYS A 21 -20.33 11.57 38.19
N GLY A 22 -19.89 11.92 36.97
CA GLY A 22 -18.58 11.52 36.46
C GLY A 22 -17.41 12.37 36.97
N GLY A 23 -17.67 13.48 37.66
CA GLY A 23 -16.66 14.42 38.13
C GLY A 23 -16.88 15.86 37.61
N ILE A 24 -15.93 16.74 37.94
CA ILE A 24 -15.95 18.18 37.63
C ILE A 24 -15.22 18.44 36.31
N GLY A 25 -15.81 19.26 35.45
CA GLY A 25 -15.16 19.75 34.24
C GLY A 25 -15.26 21.27 34.10
N VAL A 26 -14.28 21.89 33.46
CA VAL A 26 -14.20 23.33 33.19
C VAL A 26 -14.16 23.54 31.69
N SER A 27 -14.88 24.54 31.18
CA SER A 27 -14.89 24.89 29.76
C SER A 27 -14.87 26.41 29.59
N ALA A 28 -14.11 26.87 28.60
CA ALA A 28 -13.97 28.27 28.22
C ALA A 28 -14.21 28.44 26.72
N GLY A 29 -14.99 29.44 26.32
CA GLY A 29 -15.16 29.83 24.92
C GLY A 29 -16.47 30.56 24.60
N VAL A 30 -16.59 30.91 23.33
CA VAL A 30 -17.72 31.65 22.76
C VAL A 30 -18.74 30.67 22.13
N PRO A 31 -19.97 31.11 21.84
CA PRO A 31 -20.87 30.33 20.99
C PRO A 31 -20.17 29.97 19.67
N GLY A 32 -20.11 28.68 19.36
CA GLY A 32 -19.47 28.18 18.15
C GLY A 32 -18.00 27.74 18.28
N ALA A 33 -17.28 28.12 19.34
CA ALA A 33 -15.92 27.63 19.59
C ALA A 33 -15.61 27.57 21.09
N ARG A 34 -15.35 26.38 21.62
CA ARG A 34 -15.07 26.16 23.05
C ARG A 34 -13.98 25.12 23.26
N VAL A 35 -13.20 25.32 24.31
CA VAL A 35 -12.21 24.36 24.80
C VAL A 35 -12.52 24.05 26.25
N GLY A 36 -12.41 22.79 26.65
CA GLY A 36 -12.66 22.39 28.02
C GLY A 36 -11.91 21.15 28.43
N THR A 37 -11.90 20.90 29.73
CA THR A 37 -11.34 19.69 30.34
C THR A 37 -12.33 19.13 31.34
N GLY A 38 -12.39 17.81 31.47
CA GLY A 38 -13.28 17.16 32.41
C GLY A 38 -12.96 15.68 32.55
N PRO A 39 -13.85 14.90 33.18
CA PRO A 39 -13.56 13.51 33.57
C PRO A 39 -13.34 12.55 32.39
N ARG A 40 -13.69 12.97 31.16
CA ARG A 40 -13.46 12.21 29.92
C ARG A 40 -12.26 12.73 29.12
N GLY A 41 -11.45 13.62 29.69
CA GLY A 41 -10.30 14.25 29.05
C GLY A 41 -10.58 15.68 28.56
N ALA A 42 -9.54 16.29 28.01
CA ALA A 42 -9.63 17.59 27.35
C ALA A 42 -10.44 17.47 26.07
N TYR A 43 -11.15 18.51 25.66
CA TYR A 43 -11.90 18.53 24.41
C TYR A 43 -12.00 19.93 23.82
N THR A 44 -12.19 19.95 22.50
CA THR A 44 -12.40 21.15 21.71
C THR A 44 -13.68 20.97 20.91
N SER A 45 -14.60 21.94 20.97
CA SER A 45 -15.84 21.94 20.20
C SER A 45 -15.90 23.14 19.27
N ALA A 46 -16.21 22.91 18.00
CA ALA A 46 -16.43 23.95 16.99
C ALA A 46 -17.77 23.71 16.27
N GLY A 47 -18.52 24.75 15.97
CA GLY A 47 -19.82 24.63 15.30
C GLY A 47 -20.42 25.97 14.93
N ILE A 48 -21.43 25.94 14.06
CA ILE A 48 -22.10 27.16 13.59
C ILE A 48 -23.21 27.51 14.61
N PRO A 49 -23.17 28.69 15.26
CA PRO A 49 -24.19 29.08 16.22
C PRO A 49 -25.59 29.11 15.57
N GLY A 50 -26.60 28.54 16.23
CA GLY A 50 -27.98 28.57 15.77
C GLY A 50 -28.38 27.50 14.74
N SER A 51 -27.43 26.80 14.12
CA SER A 51 -27.74 25.76 13.11
C SER A 51 -27.89 24.35 13.66
N GLY A 52 -27.51 24.11 14.91
CA GLY A 52 -27.45 22.76 15.51
C GLY A 52 -26.26 21.91 15.03
N ILE A 53 -25.44 22.40 14.10
CA ILE A 53 -24.28 21.69 13.55
C ILE A 53 -23.04 22.00 14.39
N TYR A 54 -22.48 20.98 15.04
CA TYR A 54 -21.25 21.10 15.82
C TYR A 54 -20.42 19.81 15.80
N ALA A 55 -19.10 19.95 15.91
CA ALA A 55 -18.14 18.87 16.08
C ALA A 55 -17.43 19.00 17.43
N ILE A 56 -17.19 17.88 18.11
CA ILE A 56 -16.44 17.83 19.38
C ILE A 56 -15.32 16.79 19.25
N ASN A 57 -14.09 17.22 19.49
CA ASN A 57 -12.91 16.38 19.52
C ASN A 57 -12.35 16.29 20.93
N TYR A 58 -12.12 15.07 21.43
CA TYR A 58 -11.52 14.83 22.74
C TYR A 58 -10.03 14.48 22.59
N HIS A 59 -9.19 15.13 23.40
CA HIS A 59 -7.74 14.99 23.43
C HIS A 59 -7.35 14.30 24.75
N GLY A 60 -6.87 13.06 24.67
CA GLY A 60 -6.46 12.25 25.83
C GLY A 60 -7.06 10.85 25.83
N LYS A 61 -6.17 9.84 25.90
CA LYS A 61 -6.39 8.40 25.59
C LYS A 61 -7.60 7.72 26.24
N GLY A 62 -8.14 6.75 25.50
CA GLY A 62 -8.52 5.45 26.05
C GLY A 62 -9.90 4.97 25.62
N LYS A 63 -9.99 4.30 24.47
CA LYS A 63 -11.17 3.48 24.12
C LYS A 63 -11.46 2.52 25.29
N ARG A 64 -12.60 2.69 25.96
CA ARG A 64 -13.16 1.69 26.86
C ARG A 64 -13.26 0.37 26.09
N THR A 65 -12.49 -0.61 26.53
CA THR A 65 -12.51 -1.99 26.09
C THR A 65 -13.90 -2.56 26.38
N VAL A 66 -14.70 -2.81 25.35
CA VAL A 66 -15.74 -3.83 25.42
C VAL A 66 -15.00 -5.15 25.26
N ALA A 67 -14.97 -5.94 26.33
CA ALA A 67 -14.35 -7.25 26.36
C ALA A 67 -15.11 -8.18 25.41
N GLY A 68 -14.39 -8.75 24.45
CA GLY A 68 -14.94 -9.69 23.47
C GLY A 68 -14.40 -9.47 22.06
N GLN A 69 -13.09 -9.63 21.86
CA GLN A 69 -12.45 -9.93 20.58
C GLN A 69 -10.93 -9.99 20.79
N THR A 70 -10.45 -11.15 21.26
CA THR A 70 -9.03 -11.40 21.54
C THR A 70 -8.25 -11.89 20.30
N GLN A 71 -8.85 -12.00 19.11
CA GLN A 71 -8.12 -12.46 17.91
C GLN A 71 -7.88 -11.38 16.84
N THR A 72 -8.62 -10.27 16.82
CA THR A 72 -8.45 -9.21 15.80
C THR A 72 -7.43 -8.12 16.18
N ARG A 73 -6.84 -8.19 17.39
CA ARG A 73 -5.98 -7.11 17.92
C ARG A 73 -4.51 -7.20 17.49
N GLN A 74 -4.02 -8.38 17.11
CA GLN A 74 -2.64 -8.53 16.62
C GLN A 74 -2.46 -8.03 15.17
N VAL A 75 -3.50 -8.07 14.33
CA VAL A 75 -3.43 -7.57 12.95
C VAL A 75 -3.44 -6.03 12.87
N ARG A 76 -4.07 -5.35 13.82
CA ARG A 76 -4.23 -3.88 13.78
C ARG A 76 -3.04 -3.09 14.34
N GLN A 77 -2.09 -3.73 15.03
CA GLN A 77 -0.89 -3.06 15.55
C GLN A 77 0.28 -3.02 14.55
N GLN A 78 0.18 -3.70 13.40
CA GLN A 78 1.23 -3.69 12.36
C GLN A 78 0.96 -2.74 11.17
N THR A 79 -0.17 -2.02 11.14
CA THR A 79 -0.61 -1.20 9.99
C THR A 79 -0.50 0.32 10.22
N GLY A 80 0.53 0.75 10.96
CA GLY A 80 0.85 2.18 11.13
C GLY A 80 1.78 2.76 10.07
N GLN A 81 2.42 1.92 9.26
CA GLN A 81 3.30 2.36 8.17
C GLN A 81 2.56 2.22 6.84
N PRO A 82 2.56 3.25 5.96
CA PRO A 82 2.08 3.12 4.59
C PRO A 82 2.81 1.93 3.93
N TYR A 83 2.07 1.04 3.28
CA TYR A 83 2.68 -0.03 2.51
C TYR A 83 3.51 0.60 1.39
N GLN A 84 4.83 0.39 1.41
CA GLN A 84 5.72 0.78 0.33
C GLN A 84 5.82 -0.41 -0.64
N SER A 85 5.33 -0.20 -1.86
CA SER A 85 5.47 -1.13 -2.97
C SER A 85 6.94 -1.48 -3.18
N ALA A 86 7.22 -2.76 -3.44
CA ALA A 86 8.57 -3.19 -3.79
C ALA A 86 9.01 -2.70 -5.18
N PHE A 87 8.04 -2.36 -6.03
CA PHE A 87 8.23 -1.98 -7.43
C PHE A 87 8.22 -0.46 -7.62
N ALA A 88 7.86 0.31 -6.59
CA ALA A 88 7.96 1.76 -6.65
C ALA A 88 9.43 2.20 -6.73
N LEU A 89 9.74 3.11 -7.65
CA LEU A 89 11.02 3.83 -7.68
C LEU A 89 11.13 4.77 -6.47
N SER A 90 11.43 4.19 -5.32
CA SER A 90 11.82 4.91 -4.12
C SER A 90 13.31 5.27 -4.17
N PRO A 91 13.75 6.35 -3.50
CA PRO A 91 15.17 6.72 -3.47
C PRO A 91 16.01 5.54 -2.96
N PRO A 92 17.02 5.07 -3.71
CA PRO A 92 17.80 3.91 -3.33
C PRO A 92 18.56 4.11 -2.01
N LYS A 93 18.73 3.02 -1.26
CA LYS A 93 19.57 3.03 -0.06
C LYS A 93 21.01 3.37 -0.43
N GLY A 94 21.68 4.21 0.37
CA GLY A 94 23.02 4.70 0.06
C GLY A 94 23.04 5.90 -0.91
N LEU A 95 21.88 6.33 -1.40
CA LEU A 95 21.77 7.62 -2.05
C LEU A 95 21.88 8.72 -1.00
N ASN A 96 23.07 9.33 -0.90
CA ASN A 96 23.26 10.50 -0.06
C ASN A 96 22.39 11.64 -0.59
N TRP A 97 21.21 11.78 0.01
CA TRP A 97 20.34 12.92 -0.16
C TRP A 97 20.96 14.09 0.58
N TYR A 98 22.10 14.57 0.08
CA TYR A 98 22.82 15.69 0.66
C TYR A 98 21.81 16.82 0.91
N VAL A 99 21.56 17.08 2.20
CA VAL A 99 21.23 18.42 2.67
C VAL A 99 22.30 19.29 2.05
N GLY A 100 21.85 20.14 1.14
CA GLY A 100 22.71 20.76 0.15
C GLY A 100 23.81 21.64 0.76
N PRO A 101 24.51 22.41 -0.09
CA PRO A 101 25.49 23.44 0.28
C PRO A 101 25.12 24.41 1.43
N LEU A 102 23.92 24.32 2.02
CA LEU A 102 23.46 25.05 3.20
C LEU A 102 24.25 24.72 4.48
N GLY A 103 24.45 23.44 4.82
CA GLY A 103 25.12 23.09 6.09
C GLY A 103 26.58 23.52 6.14
N ILE A 104 27.29 23.36 5.02
CA ILE A 104 28.69 23.74 4.88
C ILE A 104 28.82 25.20 4.48
N GLY A 105 27.89 25.77 3.70
CA GLY A 105 27.81 27.19 3.41
C GLY A 105 27.62 28.04 4.67
N ILE A 106 26.82 27.56 5.62
CA ILE A 106 26.69 28.16 6.96
C ILE A 106 27.99 28.00 7.75
N LEU A 107 28.63 26.82 7.73
CA LEU A 107 29.90 26.59 8.43
C LEU A 107 31.04 27.45 7.86
N THR A 108 31.11 27.60 6.54
CA THR A 108 32.12 28.41 5.84
C THR A 108 31.84 29.88 6.00
N PHE A 109 30.58 30.32 5.97
CA PHE A 109 30.18 31.68 6.30
C PHE A 109 30.55 32.04 7.75
N VAL A 110 30.31 31.13 8.71
CA VAL A 110 30.70 31.30 10.12
C VAL A 110 32.23 31.36 10.28
N LEU A 111 33.00 30.53 9.56
CA LEU A 111 34.46 30.55 9.57
C LEU A 111 35.06 31.79 8.87
N LEU A 112 34.42 32.27 7.80
CA LEU A 112 34.80 33.49 7.06
C LEU A 112 34.61 34.75 7.90
N VAL A 113 33.57 34.79 8.74
CA VAL A 113 33.27 35.93 9.62
C VAL A 113 34.20 35.97 10.86
N SER A 114 34.81 34.85 11.26
CA SER A 114 35.53 34.73 12.53
C SER A 114 37.06 34.72 12.45
N LEU A 115 37.69 34.26 11.36
CA LEU A 115 39.16 34.22 11.23
C LEU A 115 39.65 34.60 9.82
N ASN A 116 40.04 35.86 9.65
CA ASN A 116 40.37 36.49 8.36
C ASN A 116 41.42 35.76 7.49
N TRP A 117 42.41 35.07 8.08
CA TRP A 117 43.48 34.40 7.33
C TRP A 117 43.13 32.98 6.87
N MET A 118 42.18 32.30 7.56
CA MET A 118 41.71 30.97 7.19
C MET A 118 40.76 30.98 5.99
N SER A 119 40.27 32.16 5.58
CA SER A 119 39.45 32.36 4.39
C SER A 119 40.17 32.00 3.08
N LEU A 120 41.48 32.28 2.99
CA LEU A 120 42.30 32.03 1.80
C LEU A 120 42.47 30.54 1.48
N ILE A 121 42.43 29.68 2.51
CA ILE A 121 42.52 28.21 2.36
C ILE A 121 41.13 27.58 2.37
N GLY A 122 40.21 28.11 3.17
CA GLY A 122 38.85 27.60 3.29
C GLY A 122 38.02 27.72 2.01
N ILE A 123 38.12 28.84 1.28
CA ILE A 123 37.36 29.02 0.02
C ILE A 123 37.81 28.00 -1.05
N PRO A 124 39.11 27.82 -1.38
CA PRO A 124 39.54 26.78 -2.31
C PRO A 124 39.18 25.37 -1.85
N ALA A 125 39.36 25.06 -0.56
CA ALA A 125 39.02 23.74 -0.01
C ALA A 125 37.53 23.43 -0.16
N THR A 126 36.67 24.42 0.02
CA THR A 126 35.21 24.26 -0.09
C THR A 126 34.76 24.15 -1.54
N ILE A 127 35.41 24.87 -2.47
CA ILE A 127 35.19 24.72 -3.91
C ILE A 127 35.63 23.32 -4.37
N LEU A 128 36.81 22.85 -3.96
CA LEU A 128 37.32 21.51 -4.30
C LEU A 128 36.44 20.41 -3.71
N TRP A 129 36.03 20.55 -2.44
CA TRP A 129 35.11 19.63 -1.79
C TRP A 129 33.75 19.63 -2.49
N PHE A 130 33.21 20.78 -2.87
CA PHE A 130 31.93 20.88 -3.58
C PHE A 130 31.99 20.24 -4.98
N ARG A 131 33.09 20.44 -5.70
CA ARG A 131 33.35 19.78 -6.99
C ARG A 131 33.47 18.26 -6.81
N SER A 132 34.18 17.82 -5.78
CA SER A 132 34.30 16.39 -5.41
C SER A 132 32.94 15.78 -5.04
N ALA A 133 32.16 16.48 -4.21
CA ALA A 133 30.83 16.05 -3.80
C ALA A 133 29.85 15.95 -4.99
N ARG A 134 29.89 16.91 -5.93
CA ARG A 134 29.08 16.86 -7.18
C ARG A 134 29.49 15.73 -8.12
N ASN A 135 30.77 15.35 -8.11
CA ASN A 135 31.30 14.28 -8.96
C ASN A 135 31.27 12.91 -8.27
N SER A 136 30.79 12.82 -7.03
CA SER A 136 30.64 11.57 -6.32
C SER A 136 29.71 10.59 -7.05
N ALA A 137 29.94 9.28 -6.86
CA ALA A 137 29.11 8.24 -7.46
C ALA A 137 27.63 8.41 -7.09
N SER A 138 27.33 8.78 -5.84
CA SER A 138 25.96 9.02 -5.37
C SER A 138 25.31 10.24 -6.03
N ALA A 139 26.05 11.32 -6.30
CA ALA A 139 25.52 12.49 -7.02
C ALA A 139 25.26 12.20 -8.50
N ARG A 140 26.06 11.34 -9.14
CA ARG A 140 25.79 10.83 -10.50
C ARG A 140 24.56 9.90 -10.50
N ALA A 141 24.54 8.92 -9.60
CA ALA A 141 23.42 7.99 -9.44
C ALA A 141 22.10 8.72 -9.18
N ARG A 142 22.11 9.82 -8.41
CA ARG A 142 20.92 10.64 -8.18
C ARG A 142 20.34 11.22 -9.48
N ARG A 143 21.20 11.69 -10.39
CA ARG A 143 20.77 12.27 -11.66
C ARG A 143 20.11 11.20 -12.53
N HIS A 144 20.77 10.05 -12.68
CA HIS A 144 20.23 8.90 -13.41
C HIS A 144 18.91 8.42 -12.79
N TRP A 145 18.81 8.32 -11.47
CA TRP A 145 17.57 7.94 -10.79
C TRP A 145 16.43 8.93 -11.01
N LEU A 146 16.69 10.25 -10.90
CA LEU A 146 15.67 11.28 -11.16
C LEU A 146 15.20 11.24 -12.62
N GLN A 147 16.13 10.97 -13.56
CA GLN A 147 15.81 10.82 -14.97
C GLN A 147 14.98 9.56 -15.20
N ALA A 148 15.34 8.41 -14.61
CA ALA A 148 14.56 7.18 -14.67
C ALA A 148 13.11 7.39 -14.18
N VAL A 149 12.93 8.05 -13.04
CA VAL A 149 11.59 8.38 -12.49
C VAL A 149 10.80 9.30 -13.43
N SER A 150 11.48 10.21 -14.12
CA SER A 150 10.83 11.08 -15.11
C SER A 150 10.41 10.30 -16.35
N LEU A 151 11.27 9.41 -16.84
CA LEU A 151 11.04 8.60 -18.03
C LEU A 151 9.93 7.56 -17.80
N GLU A 152 9.89 6.91 -16.63
CA GLU A 152 8.80 6.01 -16.22
C GLU A 152 7.44 6.74 -16.32
N LYS A 153 7.36 7.97 -15.83
CA LYS A 153 6.12 8.78 -15.89
C LYS A 153 5.73 9.19 -17.31
N GLN A 154 6.69 9.25 -18.21
CA GLN A 154 6.47 9.57 -19.63
C GLN A 154 6.14 8.32 -20.46
N GLY A 155 6.28 7.12 -19.88
CA GLY A 155 6.10 5.85 -20.58
C GLY A 155 7.31 5.43 -21.42
N GLU A 156 8.46 6.10 -21.26
CA GLU A 156 9.72 5.77 -21.96
C GLU A 156 10.50 4.70 -21.18
N PHE A 157 9.96 3.47 -21.17
CA PHE A 157 10.44 2.40 -20.28
C PHE A 157 11.84 1.89 -20.62
N ASP A 158 12.21 1.79 -21.90
CA ASP A 158 13.55 1.36 -22.32
C ASP A 158 14.63 2.30 -21.79
N SER A 159 14.43 3.61 -22.00
CA SER A 159 15.34 4.63 -21.50
C SER A 159 15.33 4.70 -19.97
N ALA A 160 14.17 4.52 -19.33
CA ALA A 160 14.10 4.45 -17.87
C ALA A 160 14.94 3.29 -17.33
N LEU A 161 14.89 2.12 -17.98
CA LEU A 161 15.65 0.93 -17.61
C LEU A 161 17.16 1.14 -17.77
N GLU A 162 17.60 1.77 -18.86
CA GLU A 162 19.01 2.14 -19.07
C GLU A 162 19.50 3.07 -17.96
N GLN A 163 18.70 4.07 -17.59
CA GLN A 163 19.05 4.97 -16.48
C GLN A 163 19.15 4.20 -15.15
N LEU A 164 18.29 3.21 -14.88
CA LEU A 164 18.37 2.40 -13.67
C LEU A 164 19.58 1.47 -13.65
N GLN A 165 20.00 0.93 -14.79
CA GLN A 165 21.24 0.16 -14.90
C GLN A 165 22.44 1.01 -14.50
N MET A 166 22.51 2.26 -14.98
CA MET A 166 23.56 3.21 -14.58
C MET A 166 23.53 3.48 -13.05
N VAL A 167 22.35 3.54 -12.43
CA VAL A 167 22.23 3.68 -10.97
C VAL A 167 22.77 2.43 -10.26
N ALA A 168 22.43 1.23 -10.73
CA ALA A 168 22.88 -0.04 -10.16
C ALA A 168 24.40 -0.20 -10.25
N GLU A 169 25.02 0.22 -11.37
CA GLU A 169 26.48 0.24 -11.53
C GLU A 169 27.17 1.19 -10.54
N LEU A 170 26.59 2.38 -10.33
CA LEU A 170 27.15 3.41 -9.45
C LEU A 170 26.89 3.12 -7.96
N LEU A 171 25.82 2.40 -7.64
CA LEU A 171 25.41 2.03 -6.29
C LEU A 171 25.02 0.54 -6.23
N PRO A 172 25.98 -0.40 -6.23
CA PRO A 172 25.69 -1.84 -6.20
C PRO A 172 24.88 -2.31 -4.99
N GLN A 173 24.95 -1.55 -3.89
CA GLN A 173 24.17 -1.80 -2.67
C GLN A 173 22.69 -1.39 -2.76
N ALA A 174 22.31 -0.66 -3.81
CA ALA A 174 20.93 -0.30 -4.08
C ALA A 174 20.23 -1.49 -4.74
N ASP A 175 19.44 -2.23 -3.97
CA ASP A 175 18.58 -3.27 -4.53
C ASP A 175 17.47 -2.62 -5.39
N LEU A 176 17.71 -2.56 -6.69
CA LEU A 176 16.81 -2.04 -7.72
C LEU A 176 16.15 -3.15 -8.53
N THR A 177 16.34 -4.40 -8.13
CA THR A 177 15.94 -5.59 -8.90
C THR A 177 14.44 -5.61 -9.17
N ALA A 178 13.61 -5.38 -8.14
CA ALA A 178 12.15 -5.36 -8.30
C ALA A 178 11.65 -4.19 -9.18
N PRO A 179 12.01 -2.91 -8.93
CA PRO A 179 11.60 -1.82 -9.80
C PRO A 179 12.06 -2.00 -11.24
N MET A 180 13.28 -2.52 -11.46
CA MET A 180 13.78 -2.84 -12.80
C MET A 180 12.98 -3.97 -13.45
N ALA A 181 12.57 -5.01 -12.70
CA ALA A 181 11.72 -6.08 -13.23
C ALA A 181 10.37 -5.55 -13.72
N LYS A 182 9.73 -4.65 -12.95
CA LYS A 182 8.48 -3.99 -13.37
C LYS A 182 8.68 -3.18 -14.65
N ILE A 183 9.70 -2.32 -14.69
CA ILE A 183 9.95 -1.46 -15.84
C ILE A 183 10.34 -2.29 -17.08
N ALA A 184 11.06 -3.40 -16.90
CA ALA A 184 11.35 -4.33 -17.98
C ALA A 184 10.09 -5.00 -18.55
N LEU A 185 9.09 -5.35 -17.71
CA LEU A 185 7.78 -5.80 -18.21
C LEU A 185 7.08 -4.71 -19.02
N GLU A 186 7.06 -3.48 -18.52
CA GLU A 186 6.43 -2.34 -19.19
C GLU A 186 7.13 -1.98 -20.51
N ALA A 187 8.44 -2.21 -20.60
CA ALA A 187 9.25 -2.12 -21.82
C ALA A 187 9.06 -3.31 -22.79
N GLN A 188 8.19 -4.28 -22.47
CA GLN A 188 7.98 -5.52 -23.23
C GLN A 188 9.26 -6.39 -23.36
N ASN A 189 10.26 -6.14 -22.51
CA ASN A 189 11.46 -6.97 -22.43
C ASN A 189 11.22 -8.12 -21.43
N THR A 190 10.41 -9.08 -21.86
CA THR A 190 9.91 -10.15 -20.99
C THR A 190 11.04 -11.03 -20.45
N ASP A 191 12.04 -11.36 -21.26
CA ASP A 191 13.14 -12.24 -20.85
C ASP A 191 13.91 -11.62 -19.67
N LEU A 192 14.35 -10.37 -19.83
CA LEU A 192 15.06 -9.65 -18.77
C LEU A 192 14.18 -9.46 -17.52
N ALA A 193 12.90 -9.17 -17.70
CA ALA A 193 11.98 -9.02 -16.59
C ALA A 193 11.87 -10.31 -15.77
N LEU A 194 11.71 -11.45 -16.43
CA LEU A 194 11.57 -12.75 -15.77
C LEU A 194 12.85 -13.14 -15.02
N ASP A 195 14.02 -12.85 -15.59
CA ASP A 195 15.31 -13.06 -14.93
C ASP A 195 15.44 -12.22 -13.65
N LEU A 196 15.08 -10.93 -13.73
CA LEU A 196 15.09 -10.03 -12.57
C LEU A 196 14.08 -10.47 -11.50
N PHE A 197 12.91 -10.96 -11.90
CA PHE A 197 11.96 -11.57 -10.96
C PHE A 197 12.56 -12.79 -10.27
N ASP A 198 13.19 -13.71 -11.00
CA ASP A 198 13.79 -14.90 -10.40
C ASP A 198 14.92 -14.57 -9.42
N GLN A 199 15.69 -13.52 -9.71
CA GLN A 199 16.70 -13.01 -8.79
C GLN A 199 16.09 -12.43 -7.51
N TRP A 200 14.98 -11.70 -7.61
CA TRP A 200 14.38 -10.97 -6.49
C TRP A 200 13.42 -11.81 -5.62
N LEU A 201 12.66 -12.73 -6.23
CA LEU A 201 11.61 -13.53 -5.58
C LEU A 201 12.04 -14.30 -4.32
N PRO A 202 13.24 -14.90 -4.21
CA PRO A 202 13.65 -15.64 -3.02
C PRO A 202 13.65 -14.82 -1.73
N ALA A 203 13.88 -13.51 -1.81
CA ALA A 203 13.89 -12.60 -0.67
C ALA A 203 12.56 -11.86 -0.46
N ALA A 204 11.57 -12.06 -1.34
CA ALA A 204 10.31 -11.32 -1.35
C ALA A 204 9.38 -11.73 -0.20
N LYS A 205 8.76 -10.74 0.44
CA LYS A 205 7.75 -10.94 1.50
C LYS A 205 6.38 -11.29 0.89
N PRO A 206 5.47 -11.92 1.65
CA PRO A 206 4.17 -12.34 1.12
C PRO A 206 3.35 -11.26 0.39
N LYS A 207 3.31 -10.03 0.92
CA LYS A 207 2.63 -8.91 0.24
C LYS A 207 3.27 -8.55 -1.10
N GLN A 208 4.60 -8.61 -1.17
CA GLN A 208 5.36 -8.30 -2.38
C GLN A 208 5.21 -9.43 -3.42
N LEU A 209 5.06 -10.69 -2.98
CA LEU A 209 4.73 -11.82 -3.85
C LEU A 209 3.35 -11.66 -4.50
N VAL A 210 2.34 -11.21 -3.75
CA VAL A 210 1.01 -10.90 -4.32
C VAL A 210 1.11 -9.80 -5.37
N GLU A 211 1.83 -8.72 -5.06
CA GLU A 211 2.05 -7.61 -5.99
C GLU A 211 2.79 -8.04 -7.26
N ALA A 212 3.84 -8.85 -7.12
CA ALA A 212 4.57 -9.43 -8.24
C ALA A 212 3.68 -10.30 -9.13
N ALA A 213 2.84 -11.14 -8.52
CA ALA A 213 1.92 -12.01 -9.26
C ALA A 213 0.89 -11.19 -10.04
N LEU A 214 0.38 -10.09 -9.48
CA LEU A 214 -0.55 -9.20 -10.18
C LEU A 214 0.12 -8.50 -11.38
N LEU A 215 1.36 -8.02 -11.22
CA LEU A 215 2.12 -7.44 -12.36
C LEU A 215 2.35 -8.46 -13.47
N LEU A 216 2.69 -9.70 -13.11
CA LEU A 216 2.84 -10.78 -14.09
C LEU A 216 1.52 -11.14 -14.77
N MET A 217 0.39 -11.04 -14.07
CA MET A 217 -0.94 -11.23 -14.66
C MET A 217 -1.27 -10.13 -15.66
N GLU A 218 -0.99 -8.87 -15.34
CA GLU A 218 -1.19 -7.74 -16.26
C GLU A 218 -0.33 -7.88 -17.52
N ALA A 219 0.87 -8.45 -17.40
CA ALA A 219 1.76 -8.77 -18.50
C ALA A 219 1.47 -10.13 -19.18
N GLU A 220 0.31 -10.75 -18.88
CA GLU A 220 -0.14 -12.04 -19.41
C GLU A 220 0.85 -13.21 -19.19
N GLN A 221 1.76 -13.08 -18.23
CA GLN A 221 2.72 -14.11 -17.82
C GLN A 221 2.07 -15.09 -16.84
N TRP A 222 1.02 -15.77 -17.30
CA TRP A 222 0.11 -16.58 -16.48
C TRP A 222 0.84 -17.69 -15.70
N GLU A 223 1.72 -18.43 -16.36
CA GLU A 223 2.45 -19.53 -15.72
C GLU A 223 3.38 -19.02 -14.62
N LYS A 224 4.12 -17.94 -14.90
CA LYS A 224 5.01 -17.33 -13.92
C LYS A 224 4.22 -16.82 -12.72
N ALA A 225 3.10 -16.14 -12.93
CA ALA A 225 2.22 -15.68 -11.86
C ALA A 225 1.77 -16.83 -10.94
N VAL A 226 1.42 -18.00 -11.49
CA VAL A 226 1.08 -19.20 -10.69
C VAL A 226 2.26 -19.64 -9.82
N THR A 227 3.48 -19.68 -10.37
CA THR A 227 4.68 -20.05 -9.57
C THR A 227 4.96 -19.06 -8.44
N VAL A 228 4.65 -17.78 -8.64
CA VAL A 228 4.78 -16.75 -7.59
C VAL A 228 3.74 -16.96 -6.50
N PHE A 229 2.48 -17.19 -6.85
CA PHE A 229 1.45 -17.50 -5.85
C PHE A 229 1.74 -18.78 -5.08
N GLN A 230 2.36 -19.79 -5.71
CA GLN A 230 2.79 -21.02 -5.02
C GLN A 230 3.88 -20.77 -3.96
N ARG A 231 4.62 -19.65 -4.01
CA ARG A 231 5.57 -19.28 -2.95
C ARG A 231 4.90 -18.69 -1.72
N LEU A 232 3.60 -18.34 -1.78
CA LEU A 232 2.89 -17.79 -0.63
C LEU A 232 2.72 -18.85 0.48
N PRO A 233 2.74 -18.41 1.75
CA PRO A 233 2.35 -19.24 2.89
C PRO A 233 0.95 -19.87 2.73
N ASP A 234 0.76 -21.07 3.29
CA ASP A 234 -0.49 -21.85 3.17
C ASP A 234 -1.75 -21.09 3.60
N ASP A 235 -1.67 -20.36 4.70
CA ASP A 235 -2.77 -19.56 5.23
C ASP A 235 -3.24 -18.46 4.26
N ILE A 236 -2.30 -17.89 3.49
CA ILE A 236 -2.58 -16.90 2.46
C ILE A 236 -3.08 -17.58 1.19
N ARG A 237 -2.49 -18.71 0.79
CA ARG A 237 -2.93 -19.46 -0.41
C ARG A 237 -4.36 -19.98 -0.31
N GLN A 238 -4.81 -20.32 0.90
CA GLN A 238 -6.19 -20.77 1.14
C GLN A 238 -7.23 -19.63 1.13
N ASN A 239 -6.79 -18.37 1.02
CA ASN A 239 -7.71 -17.26 0.85
C ASN A 239 -8.42 -17.34 -0.50
N ILE A 240 -9.74 -17.23 -0.50
CA ILE A 240 -10.58 -17.30 -1.70
C ILE A 240 -10.10 -16.36 -2.82
N ILE A 241 -9.61 -15.16 -2.49
CA ILE A 241 -9.11 -14.20 -3.47
C ILE A 241 -7.86 -14.78 -4.17
N VAL A 242 -6.93 -15.36 -3.42
CA VAL A 242 -5.70 -15.95 -3.97
C VAL A 242 -6.02 -17.19 -4.80
N ILE A 243 -6.96 -18.02 -4.33
CA ILE A 243 -7.47 -19.17 -5.10
C ILE A 243 -8.07 -18.69 -6.43
N ASN A 244 -8.89 -17.65 -6.43
CA ASN A 244 -9.50 -17.09 -7.64
C ASN A 244 -8.42 -16.58 -8.61
N LEU A 245 -7.45 -15.80 -8.13
CA LEU A 245 -6.36 -15.29 -8.95
C LEU A 245 -5.53 -16.41 -9.56
N GLN A 246 -5.12 -17.40 -8.77
CA GLN A 246 -4.38 -18.57 -9.25
C GLN A 246 -5.18 -19.37 -10.28
N ALA A 247 -6.47 -19.61 -10.00
CA ALA A 247 -7.34 -20.37 -10.89
C ALA A 247 -7.57 -19.64 -12.22
N HIS A 248 -7.72 -18.32 -12.18
CA HIS A 248 -7.76 -17.48 -13.37
C HIS A 248 -6.49 -17.66 -14.20
N CYS A 249 -5.31 -17.49 -13.61
CA CYS A 249 -4.05 -17.71 -14.33
C CYS A 249 -3.94 -19.12 -14.92
N LEU A 250 -4.37 -20.15 -14.20
CA LEU A 250 -4.35 -21.52 -14.70
C LEU A 250 -5.31 -21.74 -15.87
N LEU A 251 -6.46 -21.08 -15.88
CA LEU A 251 -7.42 -21.15 -16.99
C LEU A 251 -6.87 -20.46 -18.24
N GLU A 252 -6.33 -19.25 -18.09
CA GLU A 252 -5.73 -18.49 -19.20
C GLU A 252 -4.43 -19.16 -19.72
N ALA A 253 -3.70 -19.86 -18.85
CA ALA A 253 -2.58 -20.72 -19.26
C ALA A 253 -3.01 -22.04 -19.95
N GLY A 254 -4.31 -22.26 -20.20
CA GLY A 254 -4.80 -23.48 -20.86
C GLY A 254 -4.72 -24.74 -19.98
N LYS A 255 -4.70 -24.60 -18.65
CA LYS A 255 -4.59 -25.71 -17.67
C LYS A 255 -5.88 -25.90 -16.85
N PRO A 256 -7.06 -26.11 -17.48
CA PRO A 256 -8.35 -26.13 -16.79
C PRO A 256 -8.51 -27.26 -15.77
N LYS A 257 -7.86 -28.41 -16.00
CA LYS A 257 -7.90 -29.54 -15.05
C LYS A 257 -7.19 -29.20 -13.75
N ILE A 258 -6.05 -28.50 -13.82
CA ILE A 258 -5.30 -28.06 -12.63
C ILE A 258 -6.08 -26.97 -11.90
N ALA A 259 -6.65 -26.00 -12.64
CA ALA A 259 -7.53 -24.98 -12.08
C ALA A 259 -8.71 -25.59 -11.32
N LEU A 260 -9.32 -26.64 -11.88
CA LEU A 260 -10.43 -27.34 -11.24
C LEU A 260 -10.04 -28.01 -9.93
N GLU A 261 -8.88 -28.68 -9.86
CA GLU A 261 -8.39 -29.27 -8.61
C GLU A 261 -8.11 -28.20 -7.56
N LEU A 262 -7.50 -27.07 -7.95
CA LEU A 262 -7.29 -25.95 -7.04
C LEU A 262 -8.62 -25.39 -6.52
N LEU A 263 -9.58 -25.13 -7.39
CA LEU A 263 -10.88 -24.56 -6.99
C LEU A 263 -11.68 -25.52 -6.10
N ARG A 264 -11.49 -26.84 -6.19
CA ARG A 264 -12.11 -27.80 -5.26
C ARG A 264 -11.64 -27.63 -3.81
N THR A 265 -10.48 -27.02 -3.58
CA THR A 265 -9.97 -26.71 -2.24
C THR A 265 -10.67 -25.49 -1.61
N GLY A 266 -11.37 -24.67 -2.42
CA GLY A 266 -12.03 -23.46 -1.97
C GLY A 266 -13.36 -23.69 -1.22
N PRO A 267 -13.92 -22.63 -0.62
CA PRO A 267 -15.10 -22.73 0.24
C PRO A 267 -16.37 -23.02 -0.57
N THR A 268 -16.85 -24.26 -0.55
CA THR A 268 -18.08 -24.67 -1.26
C THR A 268 -19.37 -24.27 -0.54
N ARG A 269 -19.32 -23.96 0.76
CA ARG A 269 -20.46 -23.59 1.61
C ARG A 269 -20.25 -22.23 2.30
N ARG A 270 -20.54 -21.13 1.59
CA ARG A 270 -20.76 -19.81 2.20
C ARG A 270 -22.25 -19.44 2.13
N ARG A 271 -22.77 -18.86 3.21
CA ARG A 271 -24.19 -18.47 3.35
C ARG A 271 -24.60 -17.28 2.47
N LYS A 272 -23.65 -16.43 2.08
CA LYS A 272 -23.89 -15.22 1.27
C LYS A 272 -23.03 -15.28 0.02
N MET A 273 -23.62 -14.93 -1.12
CA MET A 273 -22.87 -14.69 -2.36
C MET A 273 -22.24 -13.30 -2.29
N ASP A 274 -21.01 -13.22 -1.77
CA ASP A 274 -20.17 -12.04 -1.86
C ASP A 274 -19.42 -12.02 -3.23
N PRO A 275 -18.85 -10.88 -3.66
CA PRO A 275 -18.20 -10.78 -4.97
C PRO A 275 -17.10 -11.84 -5.20
N ASP A 276 -16.31 -12.14 -4.16
CA ASP A 276 -15.25 -13.15 -4.25
C ASP A 276 -15.82 -14.55 -4.47
N LEU A 277 -16.96 -14.87 -3.87
CA LEU A 277 -17.66 -16.14 -4.09
C LEU A 277 -18.35 -16.22 -5.45
N VAL A 278 -18.86 -15.08 -5.98
CA VAL A 278 -19.37 -15.02 -7.36
C VAL A 278 -18.25 -15.38 -8.33
N GLU A 279 -17.10 -14.71 -8.20
CA GLU A 279 -15.90 -14.97 -9.02
C GLU A 279 -15.45 -16.43 -8.90
N PHE A 280 -15.36 -16.95 -7.67
CA PHE A 280 -14.98 -18.34 -7.42
C PHE A 280 -15.91 -19.33 -8.14
N ARG A 281 -17.22 -19.11 -8.09
CA ARG A 281 -18.20 -19.99 -8.76
C ARG A 281 -18.13 -19.88 -10.27
N TYR A 282 -17.91 -18.68 -10.78
CA TYR A 282 -17.70 -18.44 -12.20
C TYR A 282 -16.47 -19.24 -12.69
N LEU A 283 -15.32 -19.07 -12.04
CA LEU A 283 -14.09 -19.80 -12.37
C LEU A 283 -14.27 -21.31 -12.23
N LEU A 284 -14.98 -21.78 -11.19
CA LEU A 284 -15.29 -23.20 -11.01
C LEU A 284 -16.18 -23.74 -12.13
N GLY A 285 -17.19 -22.97 -12.55
CA GLY A 285 -18.04 -23.30 -13.68
C GLY A 285 -17.25 -23.40 -14.98
N LYS A 286 -16.45 -22.36 -15.29
CA LYS A 286 -15.55 -22.31 -16.48
C LYS A 286 -14.58 -23.50 -16.49
N ALA A 287 -13.89 -23.75 -15.38
CA ALA A 287 -12.96 -24.87 -15.24
C ALA A 287 -13.64 -26.25 -15.41
N MET A 288 -14.85 -26.43 -14.85
CA MET A 288 -15.63 -27.66 -15.01
C MET A 288 -16.02 -27.89 -16.47
N ILE A 289 -16.54 -26.88 -17.17
CA ILE A 289 -16.95 -26.97 -18.58
C ILE A 289 -15.75 -27.32 -19.45
N LEU A 290 -14.65 -26.58 -19.31
CA LEU A 290 -13.41 -26.81 -20.07
C LEU A 290 -12.76 -28.16 -19.77
N SER A 291 -13.00 -28.72 -18.59
CA SER A 291 -12.55 -30.07 -18.20
C SER A 291 -13.54 -31.18 -18.57
N GLY A 292 -14.63 -30.88 -19.27
CA GLY A 292 -15.63 -31.86 -19.72
C GLY A 292 -16.78 -32.15 -18.74
N GLN A 293 -16.78 -31.58 -17.54
CA GLN A 293 -17.87 -31.72 -16.54
C GLN A 293 -19.01 -30.72 -16.80
N LYS A 294 -19.53 -30.70 -18.04
CA LYS A 294 -20.47 -29.67 -18.52
C LYS A 294 -21.68 -29.49 -17.61
N ALA A 295 -22.40 -30.56 -17.24
CA ALA A 295 -23.61 -30.46 -16.42
C ALA A 295 -23.39 -29.73 -15.08
N ARG A 296 -22.35 -30.12 -14.33
CA ARG A 296 -22.01 -29.50 -13.04
C ARG A 296 -21.50 -28.07 -13.20
N GLY A 297 -20.76 -27.80 -14.28
CA GLY A 297 -20.29 -26.46 -14.61
C GLY A 297 -21.44 -25.50 -14.90
N LYS A 298 -22.44 -25.94 -15.69
CA LYS A 298 -23.66 -25.17 -15.97
C LYS A 298 -24.40 -24.78 -14.68
N ASP A 299 -24.49 -25.68 -13.71
CA ASP A 299 -25.12 -25.37 -12.42
C ASP A 299 -24.36 -24.32 -11.59
N GLN A 300 -23.03 -24.21 -11.75
CA GLN A 300 -22.28 -23.11 -11.12
C GLN A 300 -22.57 -21.79 -11.84
N LEU A 301 -22.53 -21.76 -13.18
CA LEU A 301 -22.77 -20.55 -13.96
C LEU A 301 -24.20 -20.01 -13.77
N ARG A 302 -25.22 -20.87 -13.71
CA ARG A 302 -26.60 -20.45 -13.39
C ARG A 302 -26.71 -19.73 -12.03
N ARG A 303 -25.94 -20.16 -11.03
CA ARG A 303 -25.91 -19.50 -9.72
C ARG A 303 -25.24 -18.13 -9.77
N VAL A 304 -24.24 -17.97 -10.64
CA VAL A 304 -23.59 -16.67 -10.91
C VAL A 304 -24.58 -15.73 -11.59
N LEU A 305 -25.21 -16.20 -12.68
CA LEU A 305 -26.19 -15.43 -13.46
C LEU A 305 -27.45 -15.05 -12.67
N ALA A 306 -27.82 -15.84 -11.65
CA ALA A 306 -28.90 -15.51 -10.74
C ALA A 306 -28.58 -14.31 -9.81
N VAL A 307 -27.30 -13.97 -9.63
CA VAL A 307 -26.86 -12.80 -8.87
C VAL A 307 -26.61 -11.61 -9.79
N ASP A 308 -25.98 -11.86 -10.94
CA ASP A 308 -25.67 -10.84 -11.94
C ASP A 308 -25.75 -11.47 -13.34
N MET A 309 -26.75 -11.06 -14.12
CA MET A 309 -26.99 -11.61 -15.46
C MET A 309 -25.93 -11.21 -16.48
N ASP A 310 -25.21 -10.10 -16.25
CA ASP A 310 -24.20 -9.56 -17.15
C ASP A 310 -22.78 -9.91 -16.67
N TYR A 311 -22.66 -10.92 -15.81
CA TYR A 311 -21.39 -11.29 -15.20
C TYR A 311 -20.44 -11.93 -16.22
N LYS A 312 -19.53 -11.11 -16.75
CA LYS A 312 -18.49 -11.50 -17.73
C LYS A 312 -19.11 -12.26 -18.92
N ASP A 313 -18.45 -13.32 -19.38
CA ASP A 313 -18.87 -14.24 -20.44
C ASP A 313 -19.69 -15.43 -19.89
N ALA A 314 -20.24 -15.37 -18.68
CA ALA A 314 -20.91 -16.51 -18.05
C ALA A 314 -22.13 -17.01 -18.84
N ALA A 315 -22.90 -16.12 -19.46
CA ALA A 315 -24.04 -16.46 -20.30
C ALA A 315 -23.59 -17.16 -21.60
N GLU A 316 -22.52 -16.67 -22.22
CA GLU A 316 -21.93 -17.25 -23.44
C GLU A 316 -21.37 -18.64 -23.17
N LEU A 317 -20.63 -18.81 -22.07
CA LEU A 317 -20.10 -20.11 -21.63
C LEU A 317 -21.22 -21.11 -21.31
N LEU A 318 -22.34 -20.64 -20.75
CA LEU A 318 -23.50 -21.47 -20.47
C LEU A 318 -24.13 -21.99 -21.77
N ALA A 319 -24.32 -21.11 -22.75
CA ALA A 319 -24.89 -21.43 -24.06
C ALA A 319 -23.97 -22.36 -24.88
N ALA A 320 -22.66 -22.12 -24.89
CA ALA A 320 -21.69 -22.97 -25.59
C ALA A 320 -21.57 -24.39 -24.99
N ALA A 321 -22.06 -24.60 -23.76
CA ALA A 321 -22.07 -25.88 -23.06
C ALA A 321 -23.43 -26.61 -23.15
N GLU A 322 -24.39 -26.10 -23.93
CA GLU A 322 -25.67 -26.77 -24.22
C GLU A 322 -25.51 -28.01 -25.10
#